data_AF-A0A7J5DC83-F1
#
_entry.id   AF-A0A7J5DC83-F1
#
_cell.length_a   1.000
_cell.length_b   1.000
_cell.length_c   1.000
_cell.angle_alpha   90.00
_cell.angle_beta   90.00
_cell.angle_gamma   90.00
#
_symmetry.space_group_name_H-M   'P 1'
#
loop_
_entity.id
_entity.type
_entity.pdbx_description
1 polymer ?
#
loop_
_entity_poly.entity_id
_entity_poly.type
_entity_poly.pdbx_seq_one_letter_code
_entity_poly.pdbx_strand_id
1 'polypeptide(L)' 'MCEHIEDFHRTVLMLGALAVYAEQAGADIAFIEAIGPSLAASLPEPPPGMFPPGYDPTAGPDYPGGW' A
#
# COMPACT_ATOMS: atom_id res chain seq x y z
N MET A 1 20.27 8.44 -14.02
CA MET A 1 19.59 7.51 -13.11
C MET A 1 19.12 8.34 -11.94
N CYS A 2 17.82 8.44 -11.72
CA CYS A 2 17.26 9.23 -10.63
C CYS A 2 16.85 8.22 -9.56
N GLU A 3 17.66 8.08 -8.51
CA GLU A 3 17.53 7.01 -7.51
C GLU A 3 16.13 6.97 -6.88
N HIS A 4 15.48 8.13 -6.68
CA HIS A 4 14.12 8.22 -6.16
C HIS A 4 13.05 7.57 -7.06
N ILE A 5 13.24 7.61 -8.39
CA ILE A 5 12.31 6.97 -9.35
C ILE A 5 12.48 5.45 -9.31
N GLU A 6 13.73 4.98 -9.16
CA GLU A 6 14.05 3.56 -9.10
C GLU A 6 13.54 2.93 -7.80
N ASP A 7 13.68 3.62 -6.67
CA ASP A 7 13.14 3.16 -5.39
C ASP A 7 11.61 3.14 -5.38
N PHE A 8 10.95 4.16 -5.95
CA PHE A 8 9.50 4.15 -6.13
C PHE A 8 9.03 2.92 -6.92
N HIS A 9 9.62 2.67 -8.09
CA HIS A 9 9.26 1.51 -8.91
C HIS A 9 9.50 0.19 -8.18
N ARG A 10 10.62 0.07 -7.45
CA ARG A 10 10.93 -1.12 -6.65
C ARG A 10 9.89 -1.34 -5.58
N THR A 11 9.51 -0.30 -4.83
CA THR A 11 8.49 -0.38 -3.78
C THR A 11 7.13 -0.80 -4.34
N VAL A 12 6.70 -0.22 -5.48
CA VAL A 12 5.45 -0.61 -6.15
C VAL A 12 5.48 -2.08 -6.60
N LEU A 13 6.59 -2.55 -7.17
CA LEU A 13 6.73 -3.96 -7.57
C LEU A 13 6.68 -4.90 -6.36
N MET A 14 7.32 -4.55 -5.25
CA MET A 14 7.26 -5.35 -4.02
C MET A 14 5.85 -5.40 -3.43
N LEU A 15 5.12 -4.28 -3.42
CA LEU A 15 3.71 -4.25 -3.00
C LEU A 15 2.83 -5.13 -3.89
N GLY A 16 3.03 -5.08 -5.21
CA GLY A 16 2.31 -5.96 -6.15
C GLY A 16 2.62 -7.44 -5.92
N ALA A 17 3.89 -7.78 -5.70
CA ALA A 17 4.28 -9.16 -5.39
C ALA A 17 3.69 -9.65 -4.05
N LEU A 18 3.64 -8.79 -3.03
CA LEU A 18 3.02 -9.10 -1.75
C LEU A 18 1.51 -9.34 -1.90
N ALA A 19 0.83 -8.55 -2.72
CA ALA A 19 -0.59 -8.74 -3.01
C ALA A 19 -0.86 -10.09 -3.69
N VAL A 20 -0.03 -10.49 -4.66
CA VAL A 20 -0.13 -11.82 -5.29
C VAL A 20 0.16 -12.94 -4.30
N TYR A 21 1.14 -12.77 -3.41
CA TYR A 21 1.44 -13.73 -2.35
C TYR A 21 0.27 -13.90 -1.38
N ALA A 22 -0.41 -12.81 -1.01
CA ALA A 22 -1.54 -12.83 -0.07
C ALA A 22 -2.73 -13.67 -0.58
N GLU A 23 -2.91 -13.80 -1.89
CA GLU A 23 -3.96 -14.63 -2.50
C GLU A 23 -3.60 -16.14 -2.52
N GLN A 24 -2.38 -16.52 -2.13
CA GLN A 24 -1.96 -17.90 -2.16
C GLN A 24 -2.44 -18.70 -0.93
N ALA A 25 -2.88 -19.94 -1.16
CA ALA A 25 -3.34 -20.81 -0.07
C ALA A 25 -2.21 -21.06 0.95
N GLY A 26 -2.48 -20.74 2.22
CA GLY A 26 -1.51 -20.88 3.31
C GLY A 26 -0.47 -19.76 3.37
N ALA A 27 -0.71 -18.62 2.72
CA ALA A 27 0.13 -17.44 2.86
C ALA A 27 0.25 -17.01 4.34
N ASP A 28 1.46 -16.60 4.73
CA ASP A 28 1.76 -16.18 6.10
C ASP A 28 1.14 -14.80 6.36
N ILE A 29 0.03 -14.82 7.10
CA ILE A 29 -0.72 -13.61 7.46
C ILE A 29 0.13 -12.66 8.31
N ALA A 30 0.92 -13.18 9.26
CA ALA A 30 1.74 -12.33 10.11
C ALA A 30 2.83 -11.62 9.31
N PHE A 31 3.40 -12.30 8.30
CA PHE A 31 4.31 -11.68 7.35
C PHE A 31 3.63 -10.58 6.54
N ILE A 32 2.44 -10.81 5.99
CA ILE A 32 1.70 -9.81 5.20
C ILE A 32 1.37 -8.57 6.04
N GLU A 33 0.86 -8.78 7.26
CA GLU A 33 0.51 -7.70 8.18
C GLU A 33 1.73 -6.88 8.62
N ALA A 34 2.91 -7.50 8.73
CA ALA A 34 4.14 -6.78 9.06
C ALA A 34 4.73 -6.02 7.86
N ILE A 35 4.80 -6.67 6.69
CA ILE A 35 5.51 -6.14 5.52
C ILE A 35 4.66 -5.16 4.72
N GLY A 36 3.35 -5.36 4.61
CA GLY A 36 2.46 -4.49 3.86
C GLY A 36 2.56 -3.02 4.27
N PRO A 37 2.34 -2.68 5.56
CA PRO A 37 2.49 -1.32 6.05
C PRO A 37 3.91 -0.78 5.90
N SER A 38 4.94 -1.62 6.11
CA SER A 38 6.35 -1.23 5.98
C SER A 38 6.72 -0.81 4.55
N LEU A 39 6.23 -1.55 3.55
CA LEU A 39 6.40 -1.20 2.15
C LEU A 39 5.57 0.03 1.77
N ALA A 40 4.32 0.12 2.22
CA ALA A 40 3.46 1.27 1.94
C ALA A 40 4.05 2.57 2.49
N ALA A 41 4.63 2.53 3.70
CA ALA A 41 5.31 3.67 4.32
C ALA A 41 6.58 4.11 3.56
N SER A 42 7.11 3.27 2.67
CA SER A 42 8.27 3.59 1.83
C SER A 42 7.89 4.28 0.52
N LEU A 43 6.60 4.47 0.25
CA LEU A 43 6.13 5.27 -0.89
C LEU A 43 6.37 6.76 -0.61
N PRO A 44 6.65 7.55 -1.66
CA PRO A 44 6.77 8.99 -1.52
C PRO A 44 5.44 9.59 -1.06
N GLU A 45 5.54 10.67 -0.28
CA GLU A 45 4.36 11.41 0.15
C GLU A 45 3.57 11.89 -1.08
N PRO A 46 2.23 11.75 -1.08
CA PRO A 46 1.41 12.20 -2.17
C PRO A 46 1.52 13.72 -2.39
N PRO A 47 1.32 14.20 -3.63
CA PRO A 47 1.36 15.62 -3.93
C PRO A 47 0.37 16.42 -3.05
N PRO A 48 0.73 17.66 -2.66
CA PRO A 48 -0.20 18.54 -1.95
C PRO A 48 -1.53 18.69 -2.71
N GLY A 49 -2.65 18.57 -2.00
CA GLY A 49 -3.99 18.68 -2.58
C GLY A 49 -4.47 17.43 -3.33
N MET A 50 -3.72 16.33 -3.34
CA MET A 50 -4.18 15.04 -3.87
C MET A 50 -5.38 14.51 -3.07
N PHE A 51 -5.41 14.76 -1.76
CA PHE A 51 -6.49 14.33 -0.88
C PHE A 51 -7.39 15.50 -0.46
N PRO A 52 -8.71 15.26 -0.33
CA PRO A 52 -9.64 16.27 0.16
C PRO A 52 -9.34 16.63 1.63
N PRO A 53 -9.71 17.84 2.08
CA PRO A 53 -9.60 18.22 3.48
C PRO A 53 -10.37 17.24 4.37
N GLY A 54 -9.72 16.72 5.41
CA GLY A 54 -10.32 15.73 6.31
C GLY A 54 -10.28 14.29 5.80
N TYR A 55 -9.53 14.01 4.73
CA TYR A 55 -9.24 12.64 4.31
C TYR A 55 -8.51 11.88 5.42
N ASP A 56 -9.14 10.81 5.91
CA ASP A 56 -8.52 9.83 6.79
C ASP A 56 -8.01 8.65 5.93
N PRO A 57 -6.69 8.46 5.79
CA PRO A 57 -6.14 7.36 5.00
C PRO A 57 -6.42 5.98 5.61
N THR A 58 -6.91 5.92 6.85
CA THR A 58 -7.32 4.68 7.53
C THR A 58 -8.82 4.42 7.43
N ALA A 59 -9.60 5.42 7.03
CA ALA A 59 -10.99 5.23 6.68
C ALA A 59 -11.04 4.50 5.34
N GLY A 60 -11.39 3.20 5.38
CA GLY A 60 -11.63 2.42 4.18
C GLY A 60 -12.71 3.08 3.29
N PRO A 61 -12.83 2.66 2.02
CA PRO A 61 -13.88 3.18 1.14
C PRO A 61 -15.27 3.01 1.78
N ASP A 62 -16.13 4.01 1.63
CA ASP A 62 -17.56 3.87 1.93
C ASP A 62 -18.18 2.88 0.94
N TYR A 63 -18.07 1.58 1.24
CA TYR A 63 -18.73 0.55 0.46
C TYR A 63 -20.24 0.61 0.72
N PRO A 64 -21.09 0.80 -0.31
CA PRO A 64 -22.54 0.73 -0.14
C PRO A 64 -22.92 -0.72 0.15
N GLY A 65 -23.09 -1.05 1.44
CA GLY A 65 -23.44 -2.40 1.87
C GLY A 65 -22.95 -2.78 3.26
N GLY A 66 -22.74 -1.82 4.16
CA GLY A 66 -22.51 -2.12 5.57
C GLY A 66 -23.68 -2.92 6.13
N TRP A 67 -23.43 -4.18 6.44
CA TRP A 67 -24.27 -5.01 7.31
C TRP A 67 -23.70 -4.94 8.72
#